data_AF-A0A6I9TM07-F1
#
_entry.id   AF-A0A6I9TM07-F1
#
_cell.length_a   1.000
_cell.length_b   1.000
_cell.length_c   1.000
_cell.angle_alpha   90.00
_cell.angle_beta   90.00
_cell.angle_gamma   90.00
#
_symmetry.space_group_name_H-M   'P 1'
#
loop_
_entity.id
_entity.type
_entity.pdbx_description
1 polymer ?
#
loop_
_entity_poly.entity_id
_entity_poly.type
_entity_poly.pdbx_seq_one_letter_code
_entity_poly.pdbx_strand_id
1 'polypeptide(L)'
;MAQLFYSACACLQLPPRHPGTPSSSLYSSQLGSAIPRRIGNKLAVVTRPEVETDGCGTGTRVFVVSDLHTDYSENMCWVKSLSSRTHDKDVLVVAGDVAETYTNFLLTMSILKDKFRHVFFVPGNHDLWLRREKTDYACKDFHVCKWPDDLKNGGTSLALYFDSLNDENWYIVEDILRRCSHIISFSHFVPRQELCPEKRMLFYPNLPKIIGSKYLETRIRAIHGAEGRQSACHVFGHTHFCWDAILNGIRYVQAPLAYPRERKRRMNGGEYWLPFCIYSSGNFAERVSPCYWSDYYSVNPRTPEVTQLAPWVSRFYTKV
;
A
#
# COMPACT_ATOMS: atom_id res chain seq x y z
N MET A 1 -21.65 -0.78 13.93
CA MET A 1 -21.55 -0.27 12.56
C MET A 1 -20.22 -0.70 11.97
N ALA A 2 -20.18 -1.89 11.37
CA ALA A 2 -19.08 -2.36 10.54
C ALA A 2 -19.74 -2.86 9.25
N GLN A 3 -19.34 -2.30 8.11
CA GLN A 3 -20.01 -2.42 6.82
C GLN A 3 -18.95 -2.77 5.77
N LEU A 4 -19.20 -3.88 5.07
CA LEU A 4 -18.46 -4.48 3.95
C LEU A 4 -16.98 -4.80 4.18
N PHE A 5 -16.68 -6.10 4.32
CA PHE A 5 -15.32 -6.64 4.28
C PHE A 5 -15.17 -7.52 3.05
N TYR A 6 -14.83 -6.98 1.88
CA TYR A 6 -14.36 -7.84 0.79
C TYR A 6 -12.86 -8.07 0.96
N SER A 7 -12.47 -9.20 1.54
CA SER A 7 -11.07 -9.56 1.72
C SER A 7 -10.61 -10.41 0.54
N ALA A 8 -10.33 -9.82 -0.61
CA ALA A 8 -9.57 -10.55 -1.62
C ALA A 8 -8.07 -10.46 -1.27
N CYS A 9 -7.44 -11.62 -1.12
CA CYS A 9 -5.99 -11.71 -1.00
C CYS A 9 -5.46 -12.40 -2.26
N ALA A 10 -4.66 -11.70 -3.05
CA ALA A 10 -4.05 -12.24 -4.26
C ALA A 10 -2.54 -12.43 -4.08
N CYS A 11 -1.99 -13.51 -4.65
CA CYS A 11 -0.56 -13.81 -4.63
C CYS A 11 0.06 -13.65 -6.02
N LEU A 12 1.23 -13.00 -6.09
CA LEU A 12 1.99 -12.84 -7.32
C LEU A 12 3.13 -13.88 -7.43
N GLN A 13 3.24 -14.51 -8.61
CA GLN A 13 4.36 -15.37 -8.99
C GLN A 13 5.52 -14.54 -9.58
N LEU A 14 6.73 -14.71 -9.03
CA LEU A 14 7.97 -14.13 -9.56
C LEU A 14 8.90 -15.24 -10.10
N PRO A 15 9.57 -15.05 -11.26
CA PRO A 15 10.42 -16.06 -11.86
C PRO A 15 11.74 -16.28 -11.07
N PRO A 16 12.28 -17.51 -11.01
CA PRO A 16 13.55 -17.81 -10.34
C PRO A 16 14.78 -17.30 -11.13
N ARG A 17 15.88 -16.95 -10.43
CA ARG A 17 17.20 -16.67 -11.03
C ARG A 17 18.07 -17.93 -11.09
N HIS A 18 18.72 -18.16 -12.24
CA HIS A 18 19.90 -19.02 -12.34
C HIS A 18 21.18 -18.23 -11.97
N PRO A 19 22.17 -18.85 -11.30
CA PRO A 19 23.39 -18.15 -10.88
C PRO A 19 24.42 -18.08 -12.03
N GLY A 20 24.93 -16.87 -12.29
CA GLY A 20 25.99 -16.61 -13.26
C GLY A 20 26.93 -15.49 -12.80
N THR A 21 28.23 -15.77 -12.92
CA THR A 21 29.50 -15.15 -12.50
C THR A 21 29.72 -13.62 -12.63
N PRO A 22 30.74 -13.06 -11.92
CA PRO A 22 30.95 -11.62 -11.77
C PRO A 22 31.74 -11.03 -12.94
N SER A 23 31.44 -9.77 -13.28
CA SER A 23 32.22 -8.94 -14.20
C SER A 23 32.82 -7.76 -13.44
N SER A 24 34.10 -7.57 -13.68
CA SER A 24 34.99 -6.61 -13.06
C SER A 24 35.12 -5.31 -13.87
N SER A 25 35.34 -4.22 -13.12
CA SER A 25 36.34 -3.17 -13.37
C SER A 25 35.97 -1.90 -14.19
N LEU A 26 36.41 -0.77 -13.59
CA LEU A 26 36.90 0.51 -14.17
C LEU A 26 35.81 1.49 -14.67
N TYR A 27 35.70 2.75 -14.23
CA TYR A 27 36.71 3.82 -14.19
C TYR A 27 36.35 4.98 -13.21
N SER A 28 37.40 5.67 -12.77
CA SER A 28 37.53 7.01 -12.12
C SER A 28 36.72 8.12 -12.84
N SER A 29 36.32 9.27 -12.28
CA SER A 29 37.11 10.23 -11.48
C SER A 29 36.28 11.42 -10.95
N GLN A 30 36.59 11.85 -9.72
CA GLN A 30 36.70 13.22 -9.15
C GLN A 30 35.81 14.39 -9.61
N LEU A 31 35.24 15.09 -8.61
CA LEU A 31 35.15 16.56 -8.37
C LEU A 31 33.85 16.85 -7.58
N GLY A 32 33.77 17.62 -6.51
CA GLY A 32 34.71 18.46 -5.78
C GLY A 32 34.00 18.97 -4.51
N SER A 33 34.76 19.23 -3.46
CA SER A 33 34.30 19.73 -2.17
C SER A 33 33.89 21.20 -2.22
N ALA A 34 32.75 21.55 -1.62
CA ALA A 34 32.50 22.89 -1.09
C ALA A 34 31.51 22.85 0.08
N ILE A 35 31.98 23.23 1.27
CA ILE A 35 31.15 23.57 2.44
C ILE A 35 30.73 25.04 2.30
N PRO A 36 29.47 25.39 2.58
CA PRO A 36 29.24 26.58 3.39
C PRO A 36 28.28 26.41 4.56
N ARG A 37 28.44 27.38 5.46
CA ARG A 37 28.02 27.52 6.86
C ARG A 37 26.50 27.63 7.10
N ARG A 38 26.11 27.29 8.33
CA ARG A 38 24.79 27.39 8.97
C ARG A 38 24.07 28.74 8.75
N ILE A 39 22.80 28.67 8.37
CA ILE A 39 21.74 29.63 8.74
C ILE A 39 20.40 28.88 8.94
N GLY A 40 19.80 29.01 10.13
CA GLY A 40 18.34 29.10 10.36
C GLY A 40 17.46 27.85 10.21
N ASN A 41 16.65 27.59 11.23
CA ASN A 41 15.57 26.59 11.30
C ASN A 41 14.80 26.39 9.98
N LYS A 42 15.02 25.25 9.31
CA LYS A 42 14.11 24.71 8.29
C LYS A 42 13.65 23.32 8.72
N LEU A 43 12.35 23.18 8.91
CA LEU A 43 11.64 21.90 8.90
C LEU A 43 12.16 21.03 7.75
N ALA A 44 12.50 19.79 8.06
CA ALA A 44 13.13 18.82 7.16
C ALA A 44 12.46 18.81 5.77
N VAL A 45 13.31 19.00 4.76
CA VAL A 45 12.97 18.99 3.34
C VAL A 45 12.53 17.58 2.96
N VAL A 46 11.26 17.39 2.60
CA VAL A 46 10.78 16.14 1.98
C VAL A 46 10.94 16.29 0.48
N THR A 47 12.05 15.80 -0.06
CA THR A 47 12.25 15.64 -1.51
C THR A 47 11.94 14.21 -1.92
N ARG A 48 11.03 14.02 -2.86
CA ARG A 48 11.06 12.84 -3.74
C ARG A 48 10.68 13.18 -5.18
N PRO A 49 11.67 13.64 -5.96
CA PRO A 49 11.87 13.27 -7.37
C PRO A 49 13.30 12.70 -7.52
N GLU A 50 13.69 11.80 -8.43
CA GLU A 50 13.07 11.09 -9.56
C GLU A 50 13.23 9.57 -9.35
N VAL A 51 12.49 8.74 -10.10
CA VAL A 51 12.94 7.35 -10.34
C VAL A 51 14.08 7.44 -11.36
N GLU A 52 15.25 7.90 -10.92
CA GLU A 52 16.48 7.59 -11.63
C GLU A 52 16.86 6.18 -11.24
N THR A 53 16.45 5.25 -12.09
CA THR A 53 17.11 3.97 -12.19
C THR A 53 18.51 4.22 -12.69
N ASP A 54 19.53 3.86 -11.92
CA ASP A 54 20.77 3.43 -12.55
C ASP A 54 20.39 2.48 -13.68
N GLY A 55 20.75 2.87 -14.90
CA GLY A 55 20.67 2.00 -16.04
C GLY A 55 21.36 0.68 -15.70
N CYS A 56 20.82 -0.43 -16.22
CA CYS A 56 21.37 -1.78 -16.08
C CYS A 56 20.92 -2.60 -14.84
N GLY A 57 19.72 -2.38 -14.32
CA GLY A 57 19.03 -3.42 -13.55
C GLY A 57 18.43 -4.47 -14.49
N THR A 58 19.15 -5.57 -14.78
CA THR A 58 18.59 -6.68 -15.57
C THR A 58 17.56 -7.47 -14.73
N GLY A 59 16.28 -7.12 -14.85
CA GLY A 59 15.18 -7.90 -14.25
C GLY A 59 13.88 -7.13 -14.07
N THR A 60 12.79 -7.88 -13.85
CA THR A 60 11.47 -7.33 -13.50
C THR A 60 11.50 -6.64 -12.14
N ARG A 61 10.97 -5.41 -12.07
CA ARG A 61 10.70 -4.73 -10.80
C ARG A 61 9.23 -4.79 -10.46
N VAL A 62 8.92 -4.77 -9.17
CA VAL A 62 7.54 -4.70 -8.67
C VAL A 62 7.36 -3.39 -7.91
N PHE A 63 6.46 -2.57 -8.44
CA PHE A 63 6.00 -1.32 -7.84
C PHE A 63 4.66 -1.53 -7.17
N VAL A 64 4.37 -0.74 -6.13
CA VAL A 64 3.09 -0.78 -5.41
C VAL A 64 2.52 0.59 -5.19
N VAL A 65 1.19 0.69 -5.22
CA VAL A 65 0.39 1.87 -4.88
C VAL A 65 -0.99 1.44 -4.38
N SER A 66 -1.63 2.25 -3.56
CA SER A 66 -3.02 2.11 -3.14
C SER A 66 -3.71 3.46 -3.06
N ASP A 67 -5.04 3.46 -2.90
CA ASP A 67 -5.81 4.65 -2.55
C ASP A 67 -5.60 5.78 -3.57
N LEU A 68 -5.71 5.46 -4.87
CA LEU A 68 -5.50 6.41 -5.97
C LEU A 68 -6.62 7.45 -6.03
N HIS A 69 -7.87 7.08 -5.76
CA HIS A 69 -9.03 8.01 -5.73
C HIS A 69 -9.06 8.99 -6.91
N THR A 70 -9.02 8.50 -8.15
CA THR A 70 -8.82 9.34 -9.33
C THR A 70 -10.04 10.16 -9.75
N ASP A 71 -11.16 10.06 -9.03
CA ASP A 71 -12.26 11.03 -9.11
C ASP A 71 -11.83 12.43 -8.64
N TYR A 72 -10.75 12.53 -7.86
CA TYR A 72 -10.04 13.78 -7.67
C TYR A 72 -9.14 14.08 -8.87
N SER A 73 -9.37 15.22 -9.51
CA SER A 73 -8.61 15.62 -10.72
C SER A 73 -7.11 15.73 -10.45
N GLU A 74 -6.70 16.11 -9.24
CA GLU A 74 -5.29 16.13 -8.86
C GLU A 74 -4.65 14.72 -8.85
N ASN A 75 -5.42 13.71 -8.42
CA ASN A 75 -4.94 12.32 -8.40
C ASN A 75 -4.90 11.73 -9.82
N MET A 76 -5.90 12.03 -10.65
CA MET A 76 -5.86 11.68 -12.08
C MET A 76 -4.68 12.35 -12.79
N CYS A 77 -4.37 13.61 -12.46
CA CYS A 77 -3.20 14.31 -13.00
C CYS A 77 -1.89 13.62 -12.60
N TRP A 78 -1.79 13.19 -11.34
CA TRP A 78 -0.66 12.39 -10.86
C TRP A 78 -0.52 11.06 -11.62
N VAL A 79 -1.61 10.33 -11.87
CA VAL A 79 -1.55 9.07 -12.63
C VAL A 79 -1.06 9.34 -14.06
N LYS A 80 -1.55 10.41 -14.70
CA LYS A 80 -1.14 10.79 -16.06
C LYS A 80 0.35 11.17 -16.14
N SER A 81 0.90 11.80 -15.09
CA SER A 81 2.29 12.28 -15.07
C SER A 81 3.35 11.19 -14.88
N LEU A 82 2.96 9.97 -14.49
CA LEU A 82 3.88 8.83 -14.42
C LEU A 82 4.58 8.58 -15.77
N SER A 83 5.90 8.35 -15.79
CA SER A 83 6.64 8.08 -17.03
C SER A 83 6.26 6.71 -17.61
N SER A 84 6.16 6.59 -18.94
CA SER A 84 5.93 5.29 -19.61
C SER A 84 7.23 4.60 -20.01
N ARG A 85 8.30 5.36 -20.30
CA ARG A 85 9.55 4.81 -20.87
C ARG A 85 10.38 4.00 -19.88
N THR A 86 10.16 4.22 -18.58
CA THR A 86 10.94 3.59 -17.50
C THR A 86 10.36 2.27 -17.01
N HIS A 87 9.18 1.85 -17.47
CA HIS A 87 8.39 0.78 -16.82
C HIS A 87 7.91 -0.34 -17.76
N ASP A 88 8.49 -0.46 -18.95
CA ASP A 88 8.16 -1.43 -20.00
C ASP A 88 8.30 -2.92 -19.59
N LYS A 89 9.08 -3.19 -18.54
CA LYS A 89 9.33 -4.53 -17.96
C LYS A 89 8.77 -4.70 -16.54
N ASP A 90 8.17 -3.66 -16.00
CA ASP A 90 7.80 -3.61 -14.59
C ASP A 90 6.37 -4.04 -14.33
N VAL A 91 6.15 -4.48 -13.10
CA VAL A 91 4.85 -4.83 -12.56
C VAL A 91 4.40 -3.72 -11.62
N LEU A 92 3.12 -3.35 -11.69
CA LEU A 92 2.45 -2.52 -10.70
C LEU A 92 1.41 -3.35 -9.95
N VAL A 93 1.43 -3.31 -8.62
CA VAL A 93 0.32 -3.77 -7.77
C VAL A 93 -0.47 -2.55 -7.30
N VAL A 94 -1.78 -2.57 -7.54
CA VAL A 94 -2.72 -1.55 -7.10
C VAL A 94 -3.61 -2.14 -6.01
N ALA A 95 -3.33 -1.80 -4.75
CA ALA A 95 -4.01 -2.34 -3.57
C ALA A 95 -5.30 -1.55 -3.24
N GLY A 96 -6.21 -1.51 -4.21
CA GLY A 96 -7.56 -0.98 -4.10
C GLY A 96 -7.70 0.54 -4.09
N ASP A 97 -8.96 0.97 -4.14
CA ASP A 97 -9.44 2.34 -4.16
C ASP A 97 -8.85 3.15 -5.34
N VAL A 98 -9.11 2.65 -6.54
CA VAL A 98 -8.74 3.29 -7.80
C VAL A 98 -9.65 4.48 -8.07
N ALA A 99 -10.96 4.24 -8.14
CA ALA A 99 -11.99 5.24 -8.40
C ALA A 99 -13.38 4.75 -7.97
N GLU A 100 -14.27 5.68 -7.64
CA GLU A 100 -15.69 5.44 -7.35
C GLU A 100 -16.54 5.31 -8.61
N THR A 101 -16.15 5.96 -9.71
CA THR A 101 -16.91 5.92 -10.97
C THR A 101 -16.31 4.93 -11.96
N TYR A 102 -17.18 4.20 -12.67
CA TYR A 102 -16.76 3.23 -13.67
C TYR A 102 -15.90 3.88 -14.77
N THR A 103 -16.29 5.09 -15.21
CA THR A 103 -15.55 5.84 -16.24
C THR A 103 -14.12 6.19 -15.78
N ASN A 104 -13.95 6.72 -14.56
CA ASN A 104 -12.61 7.03 -14.05
C ASN A 104 -11.80 5.77 -13.74
N PHE A 105 -12.45 4.70 -13.27
CA PHE A 105 -11.81 3.40 -13.06
C PHE A 105 -11.19 2.89 -14.37
N LEU A 106 -11.97 2.78 -15.44
CA LEU A 106 -11.49 2.32 -16.74
C LEU A 106 -10.37 3.21 -17.29
N LEU A 107 -10.53 4.53 -17.23
CA LEU A 107 -9.50 5.46 -17.69
C LEU A 107 -8.20 5.29 -16.90
N THR A 108 -8.29 5.17 -15.58
CA THR A 108 -7.11 4.99 -14.71
C THR A 108 -6.40 3.68 -15.00
N MET A 109 -7.14 2.57 -15.05
CA MET A 109 -6.54 1.26 -15.31
C MET A 109 -5.93 1.17 -16.71
N SER A 110 -6.54 1.81 -17.72
CA SER A 110 -5.98 1.92 -19.07
C SER A 110 -4.63 2.67 -19.05
N ILE A 111 -4.58 3.83 -18.40
CA ILE A 111 -3.33 4.62 -18.27
C ILE A 111 -2.24 3.82 -17.55
N LEU A 112 -2.59 3.09 -16.47
CA LEU A 112 -1.62 2.26 -15.75
C LEU A 112 -1.14 1.08 -16.59
N LYS A 113 -2.03 0.46 -17.37
CA LYS A 113 -1.69 -0.63 -18.30
C LYS A 113 -0.80 -0.19 -19.45
N ASP A 114 -0.92 1.07 -19.89
CA ASP A 114 -0.02 1.66 -20.89
C ASP A 114 1.38 1.96 -20.33
N LYS A 115 1.47 2.21 -19.02
CA LYS A 115 2.74 2.57 -18.35
C LYS A 115 3.49 1.36 -17.80
N PHE A 116 2.79 0.32 -17.35
CA PHE A 116 3.40 -0.87 -16.74
C PHE A 116 3.06 -2.14 -17.53
N ARG A 117 4.06 -3.02 -17.70
CA ARG A 117 3.90 -4.30 -18.42
C ARG A 117 2.75 -5.13 -17.86
N HIS A 118 2.72 -5.28 -16.54
CA HIS A 118 1.65 -5.98 -15.83
C HIS A 118 1.10 -5.08 -14.72
N VAL A 119 -0.22 -5.06 -14.59
CA VAL A 119 -0.91 -4.37 -13.50
C VAL A 119 -1.78 -5.41 -12.81
N PHE A 120 -1.52 -5.65 -11.53
CA PHE A 120 -2.35 -6.49 -10.66
C PHE A 120 -3.16 -5.58 -9.76
N PHE A 121 -4.41 -5.95 -9.53
CA PHE A 121 -5.37 -5.11 -8.81
C PHE A 121 -6.27 -5.98 -7.93
N VAL A 122 -6.66 -5.41 -6.79
CA VAL A 122 -7.71 -5.93 -5.93
C VAL A 122 -8.68 -4.79 -5.62
N PRO A 123 -10.01 -5.01 -5.65
CA PRO A 123 -10.95 -3.94 -5.35
C PRO A 123 -10.86 -3.50 -3.89
N GLY A 124 -10.88 -2.19 -3.69
CA GLY A 124 -11.15 -1.55 -2.41
C GLY A 124 -12.64 -1.25 -2.22
N ASN A 125 -12.98 -0.53 -1.15
CA ASN A 125 -14.39 -0.21 -0.92
C ASN A 125 -14.92 0.85 -1.89
N HIS A 126 -14.11 1.83 -2.29
CA HIS A 126 -14.54 2.84 -3.26
C HIS A 126 -14.76 2.25 -4.65
N ASP A 127 -13.98 1.24 -5.05
CA ASP A 127 -14.14 0.56 -6.34
C ASP A 127 -15.49 -0.18 -6.46
N LEU A 128 -16.08 -0.55 -5.31
CA LEU A 128 -17.34 -1.28 -5.23
C LEU A 128 -18.53 -0.37 -4.88
N TRP A 129 -18.31 0.92 -4.69
CA TRP A 129 -19.40 1.85 -4.47
C TRP A 129 -20.17 2.06 -5.78
N LEU A 130 -21.40 1.57 -5.83
CA LEU A 130 -22.26 1.64 -7.02
C LEU A 130 -22.85 3.04 -7.22
N ARG A 131 -22.03 4.06 -7.45
CA ARG A 131 -22.51 5.42 -7.72
C ARG A 131 -23.20 5.47 -9.09
N ARG A 132 -24.52 5.69 -9.11
CA ARG A 132 -25.27 5.89 -10.36
C ARG A 132 -24.86 7.22 -11.00
N GLU A 133 -24.33 7.19 -12.22
CA GLU A 133 -23.83 8.37 -12.96
C GLU A 133 -24.91 9.42 -13.32
N LYS A 134 -26.20 9.21 -12.99
CA LYS A 134 -27.31 10.14 -13.29
C LYS A 134 -28.32 10.38 -12.16
N THR A 135 -28.05 9.88 -10.96
CA THR A 135 -28.85 10.19 -9.76
C THR A 135 -27.90 10.51 -8.63
N ASP A 136 -28.16 11.61 -7.92
CA ASP A 136 -27.55 11.82 -6.61
C ASP A 136 -27.75 10.56 -5.77
N TYR A 137 -26.72 10.17 -5.03
CA TYR A 137 -26.59 8.92 -4.28
C TYR A 137 -26.10 7.71 -5.10
N ALA A 138 -24.86 7.31 -4.81
CA ALA A 138 -24.64 6.03 -4.13
C ALA A 138 -23.18 5.85 -3.71
N CYS A 139 -22.85 6.42 -2.54
CA CYS A 139 -21.81 5.93 -1.62
C CYS A 139 -22.28 6.15 -0.17
N LYS A 140 -23.56 5.87 0.13
CA LYS A 140 -24.11 6.04 1.48
C LYS A 140 -25.27 5.11 1.83
N ASP A 141 -25.60 4.12 1.01
CA ASP A 141 -26.78 3.30 1.29
C ASP A 141 -26.44 1.86 1.68
N PHE A 142 -25.85 1.75 2.87
CA PHE A 142 -25.63 0.48 3.56
C PHE A 142 -26.93 -0.17 4.05
N HIS A 143 -28.08 0.53 3.93
CA HIS A 143 -29.39 -0.02 4.26
C HIS A 143 -29.96 -0.88 3.12
N VAL A 144 -29.43 -0.77 1.89
CA VAL A 144 -29.88 -1.58 0.75
C VAL A 144 -29.08 -2.89 0.61
N CYS A 145 -27.89 -2.99 1.22
CA CYS A 145 -27.15 -4.24 1.27
C CYS A 145 -27.92 -5.25 2.13
N LYS A 146 -28.62 -6.17 1.47
CA LYS A 146 -29.27 -7.31 2.11
C LYS A 146 -28.36 -8.52 2.01
N TRP A 147 -27.91 -8.99 3.16
CA TRP A 147 -27.20 -10.25 3.27
C TRP A 147 -28.19 -11.41 3.33
N PRO A 148 -27.80 -12.61 2.91
CA PRO A 148 -28.47 -13.85 3.31
C PRO A 148 -28.73 -13.90 4.82
N ASP A 149 -29.79 -14.58 5.26
CA ASP A 149 -30.28 -14.55 6.65
C ASP A 149 -29.25 -15.02 7.69
N ASP A 150 -28.30 -15.86 7.27
CA ASP A 150 -27.19 -16.39 8.07
C ASP A 150 -26.02 -15.39 8.25
N LEU A 151 -25.98 -14.32 7.46
CA LEU A 151 -24.95 -13.30 7.50
C LEU A 151 -25.45 -12.00 8.14
N LYS A 152 -24.85 -11.61 9.28
CA LYS A 152 -25.30 -10.45 10.05
C LYS A 152 -24.21 -9.39 10.22
N ASN A 153 -24.64 -8.14 10.17
CA ASN A 153 -23.80 -7.00 10.54
C ASN A 153 -23.44 -7.05 12.04
N GLY A 154 -22.28 -6.49 12.40
CA GLY A 154 -21.85 -6.37 13.80
C GLY A 154 -21.20 -7.62 14.41
N GLY A 155 -21.21 -8.75 13.70
CA GLY A 155 -20.45 -9.95 14.04
C GLY A 155 -19.26 -10.18 13.10
N THR A 156 -18.69 -11.38 13.17
CA THR A 156 -17.55 -11.80 12.33
C THR A 156 -17.96 -12.60 11.09
N SER A 157 -19.25 -12.94 10.93
CA SER A 157 -19.73 -13.84 9.88
C SER A 157 -19.49 -13.28 8.47
N LEU A 158 -19.70 -11.98 8.27
CA LEU A 158 -19.42 -11.32 7.00
C LEU A 158 -17.93 -11.39 6.64
N ALA A 159 -17.06 -11.05 7.58
CA ALA A 159 -15.61 -11.10 7.35
C ALA A 159 -15.13 -12.52 7.03
N LEU A 160 -15.68 -13.55 7.70
CA LEU A 160 -15.37 -14.94 7.42
C LEU A 160 -15.90 -15.38 6.04
N TYR A 161 -17.14 -15.02 5.71
CA TYR A 161 -17.74 -15.34 4.43
C TYR A 161 -16.91 -14.81 3.27
N PHE A 162 -16.57 -13.51 3.29
CA PHE A 162 -15.79 -12.91 2.22
C PHE A 162 -14.34 -13.42 2.17
N ASP A 163 -13.76 -13.77 3.31
CA ASP A 163 -12.46 -14.44 3.34
C ASP A 163 -12.53 -15.82 2.66
N SER A 164 -13.58 -16.61 2.95
CA SER A 164 -13.78 -17.95 2.38
C SER A 164 -13.98 -17.97 0.87
N LEU A 165 -14.41 -16.85 0.25
CA LEU A 165 -14.48 -16.75 -1.21
C LEU A 165 -13.11 -16.93 -1.89
N ASN A 166 -12.00 -16.75 -1.16
CA ASN A 166 -10.66 -16.99 -1.70
C ASN A 166 -10.28 -18.49 -1.69
N ASP A 167 -11.03 -19.35 -1.01
CA ASP A 167 -10.69 -20.77 -0.87
C ASP A 167 -10.78 -21.50 -2.21
N GLU A 168 -11.65 -21.03 -3.12
CA GLU A 168 -11.74 -21.52 -4.50
C GLU A 168 -10.40 -21.40 -5.26
N ASN A 169 -9.57 -20.42 -4.88
CA ASN A 169 -8.28 -20.16 -5.52
C ASN A 169 -7.10 -20.83 -4.78
N TRP A 170 -7.36 -21.59 -3.71
CA TRP A 170 -6.30 -22.10 -2.84
C TRP A 170 -5.34 -23.06 -3.55
N TYR A 171 -5.83 -23.87 -4.48
CA TYR A 171 -4.98 -24.79 -5.26
C TYR A 171 -3.90 -24.04 -6.07
N ILE A 172 -4.22 -22.84 -6.58
CA ILE A 172 -3.27 -21.97 -7.29
C ILE A 172 -2.23 -21.44 -6.30
N VAL A 173 -2.68 -21.03 -5.10
CA VAL A 173 -1.79 -20.57 -4.05
C VAL A 173 -0.79 -21.68 -3.69
N GLU A 174 -1.25 -22.90 -3.45
CA GLU A 174 -0.36 -24.03 -3.13
C GLU A 174 0.69 -24.29 -4.22
N ASP A 175 0.30 -24.22 -5.48
CA ASP A 175 1.22 -24.35 -6.60
C ASP A 175 2.26 -23.21 -6.64
N ILE A 176 1.85 -21.96 -6.39
CA ILE A 176 2.78 -20.83 -6.25
C ILE A 176 3.73 -21.06 -5.07
N LEU A 177 3.23 -21.51 -3.91
CA LEU A 177 4.05 -21.77 -2.73
C LEU A 177 5.14 -22.82 -2.98
N ARG A 178 4.86 -23.82 -3.84
CA ARG A 178 5.84 -24.86 -4.22
C ARG A 178 6.91 -24.37 -5.21
N ARG A 179 6.57 -23.40 -6.07
CA ARG A 179 7.42 -22.96 -7.19
C ARG A 179 8.17 -21.65 -6.92
N CYS A 180 7.71 -20.83 -5.98
CA CYS A 180 8.21 -19.48 -5.76
C CYS A 180 8.88 -19.31 -4.39
N SER A 181 10.07 -18.71 -4.38
CA SER A 181 10.80 -18.37 -3.16
C SER A 181 10.42 -17.00 -2.60
N HIS A 182 10.05 -16.05 -3.46
CA HIS A 182 9.60 -14.70 -3.10
C HIS A 182 8.11 -14.58 -3.38
N ILE A 183 7.36 -14.20 -2.37
CA ILE A 183 5.90 -14.11 -2.47
C ILE A 183 5.46 -12.74 -2.02
N ILE A 184 4.73 -12.07 -2.91
CA ILE A 184 4.03 -10.82 -2.62
C ILE A 184 2.55 -11.16 -2.64
N SER A 185 1.93 -11.12 -1.46
CA SER A 185 0.47 -11.14 -1.34
C SER A 185 -0.05 -9.72 -1.22
N PHE A 186 -1.31 -9.46 -1.57
CA PHE A 186 -1.89 -8.14 -1.39
C PHE A 186 -3.39 -8.17 -1.15
N SER A 187 -3.88 -7.23 -0.37
CA SER A 187 -5.30 -6.94 -0.11
C SER A 187 -5.52 -5.44 -0.11
N HIS A 188 -6.76 -4.97 -0.16
CA HIS A 188 -7.02 -3.54 0.10
C HIS A 188 -7.03 -3.24 1.61
N PHE A 189 -7.73 -4.08 2.38
CA PHE A 189 -7.91 -3.90 3.82
C PHE A 189 -6.65 -4.18 4.64
N VAL A 190 -6.59 -3.59 5.83
CA VAL A 190 -5.46 -3.66 6.76
C VAL A 190 -5.42 -5.04 7.44
N PRO A 191 -4.31 -5.78 7.35
CA PRO A 191 -4.26 -7.13 7.89
C PRO A 191 -4.07 -7.16 9.41
N ARG A 192 -3.41 -6.15 9.98
CA ARG A 192 -3.00 -6.15 11.39
C ARG A 192 -3.32 -4.83 12.08
N GLN A 193 -3.73 -4.90 13.35
CA GLN A 193 -4.01 -3.71 14.15
C GLN A 193 -2.76 -2.84 14.35
N GLU A 194 -1.57 -3.45 14.38
CA GLU A 194 -0.28 -2.77 14.48
C GLU A 194 -0.01 -1.86 13.27
N LEU A 195 -0.66 -2.11 12.14
CA LEU A 195 -0.55 -1.29 10.92
C LEU A 195 -1.61 -0.17 10.87
N CYS A 196 -2.24 0.13 12.00
CA CYS A 196 -3.07 1.31 12.18
C CYS A 196 -2.50 2.13 13.36
N PRO A 197 -2.39 3.47 13.24
CA PRO A 197 -2.05 4.30 14.37
C PRO A 197 -3.07 4.16 15.51
N GLU A 198 -2.61 4.35 16.75
CA GLU A 198 -3.47 4.29 17.92
C GLU A 198 -4.60 5.33 17.84
N LYS A 199 -5.75 5.02 18.45
CA LYS A 199 -6.95 5.89 18.43
C LYS A 199 -6.66 7.36 18.78
N ARG A 200 -5.74 7.61 19.73
CA ARG A 200 -5.31 8.96 20.15
C ARG A 200 -4.64 9.77 19.02
N MET A 201 -4.09 9.11 18.02
CA MET A 201 -3.44 9.72 16.86
C MET A 201 -4.40 10.02 15.70
N LEU A 202 -5.64 9.53 15.78
CA LEU A 202 -6.59 9.54 14.67
C LEU A 202 -7.57 10.71 14.78
N PHE A 203 -7.74 11.45 13.69
CA PHE A 203 -8.84 12.43 13.57
C PHE A 203 -10.21 11.75 13.49
N TYR A 204 -10.26 10.50 13.02
CA TYR A 204 -11.46 9.67 13.02
C TYR A 204 -11.28 8.47 13.97
N PRO A 205 -11.72 8.58 15.23
CA PRO A 205 -11.43 7.56 16.27
C PRO A 205 -12.14 6.22 16.07
N ASN A 206 -13.11 6.16 15.14
CA ASN A 206 -13.82 4.92 14.79
C ASN A 206 -13.18 4.17 13.62
N LEU A 207 -12.12 4.72 12.99
CA LEU A 207 -11.43 4.08 11.85
C LEU A 207 -11.08 2.61 12.14
N PRO A 208 -10.49 2.23 13.30
CA PRO A 208 -10.08 0.84 13.53
C PRO A 208 -11.23 -0.18 13.49
N LYS A 209 -12.50 0.26 13.55
CA LYS A 209 -13.67 -0.62 13.50
C LYS A 209 -14.00 -1.13 12.09
N ILE A 210 -13.42 -0.54 11.04
CA ILE A 210 -13.83 -0.75 9.64
C ILE A 210 -12.64 -0.99 8.69
N ILE A 211 -11.47 -1.35 9.22
CA ILE A 211 -10.23 -1.38 8.41
C ILE A 211 -9.76 -2.76 7.99
N GLY A 212 -10.20 -3.83 8.65
CA GLY A 212 -9.76 -5.19 8.31
C GLY A 212 -10.34 -6.25 9.23
N SER A 213 -9.79 -7.45 9.17
CA SER A 213 -10.28 -8.60 9.93
C SER A 213 -9.16 -9.54 10.35
N LYS A 214 -9.38 -10.31 11.42
CA LYS A 214 -8.42 -11.36 11.86
C LYS A 214 -8.28 -12.52 10.86
N TYR A 215 -9.29 -12.75 10.02
CA TYR A 215 -9.25 -13.83 9.02
C TYR A 215 -8.28 -13.49 7.90
N LEU A 216 -8.21 -12.21 7.50
CA LEU A 216 -7.20 -11.74 6.56
C LEU A 216 -5.77 -12.02 7.06
N GLU A 217 -5.44 -11.69 8.31
CA GLU A 217 -4.11 -12.03 8.85
C GLU A 217 -3.89 -13.55 8.91
N THR A 218 -4.92 -14.34 9.27
CA THR A 218 -4.83 -15.80 9.27
C THR A 218 -4.49 -16.33 7.87
N ARG A 219 -5.11 -15.80 6.82
CA ARG A 219 -4.83 -16.17 5.42
C ARG A 219 -3.42 -15.76 4.99
N ILE A 220 -2.98 -14.57 5.35
CA ILE A 220 -1.61 -14.10 5.09
C ILE A 220 -0.59 -15.02 5.76
N ARG A 221 -0.86 -15.47 6.99
CA ARG A 221 -0.03 -16.45 7.70
C ARG A 221 -0.04 -17.82 7.05
N ALA A 222 -1.18 -18.26 6.49
CA ALA A 222 -1.23 -19.50 5.72
C ALA A 222 -0.37 -19.44 4.43
N ILE A 223 -0.24 -18.26 3.82
CA ILE A 223 0.60 -18.03 2.63
C ILE A 223 2.09 -17.91 3.00
N HIS A 224 2.42 -17.15 4.05
CA HIS A 224 3.80 -16.76 4.36
C HIS A 224 4.45 -17.56 5.48
N GLY A 225 3.68 -18.42 6.16
CA GLY A 225 4.07 -19.13 7.38
C GLY A 225 3.72 -18.36 8.64
N ALA A 226 3.49 -19.09 9.74
CA ALA A 226 3.11 -18.52 11.04
C ALA A 226 4.13 -17.49 11.55
N GLU A 227 5.43 -17.76 11.38
CA GLU A 227 6.53 -16.87 11.78
C GLU A 227 7.03 -15.97 10.63
N GLY A 228 6.39 -16.04 9.45
CA GLY A 228 6.89 -15.39 8.25
C GLY A 228 8.24 -15.92 7.75
N ARG A 229 8.86 -15.18 6.84
CA ARG A 229 10.20 -15.44 6.29
C ARG A 229 10.74 -14.18 5.62
N GLN A 230 12.04 -14.09 5.43
CA GLN A 230 12.69 -12.91 4.82
C GLN A 230 12.11 -12.56 3.42
N SER A 231 11.60 -13.56 2.70
CA SER A 231 10.99 -13.43 1.39
C SER A 231 9.46 -13.30 1.40
N ALA A 232 8.86 -13.00 2.56
CA ALA A 232 7.44 -12.69 2.72
C ALA A 232 7.15 -11.18 2.66
N CYS A 233 6.27 -10.78 1.76
CA CYS A 233 5.76 -9.41 1.68
C CYS A 233 4.24 -9.39 1.50
N HIS A 234 3.57 -8.50 2.22
CA HIS A 234 2.15 -8.21 2.07
C HIS A 234 1.89 -6.72 1.82
N VAL A 235 1.19 -6.42 0.74
CA VAL A 235 0.86 -5.04 0.32
C VAL A 235 -0.59 -4.74 0.64
N PHE A 236 -0.87 -3.55 1.19
CA PHE A 236 -2.22 -3.14 1.58
C PHE A 236 -2.52 -1.65 1.36
N GLY A 237 -3.76 -1.23 1.65
CA GLY A 237 -4.28 0.13 1.42
C GLY A 237 -5.23 0.61 2.52
N HIS A 238 -6.27 1.36 2.12
CA HIS A 238 -7.46 1.75 2.88
C HIS A 238 -7.26 2.87 3.91
N THR A 239 -6.29 2.74 4.82
CA THR A 239 -6.16 3.74 5.91
C THR A 239 -5.51 5.05 5.52
N HIS A 240 -4.98 5.12 4.30
CA HIS A 240 -4.18 6.21 3.78
C HIS A 240 -2.89 6.49 4.56
N PHE A 241 -2.50 5.66 5.53
CA PHE A 241 -1.25 5.81 6.28
C PHE A 241 -0.13 5.07 5.57
N CYS A 242 1.01 5.72 5.36
CA CYS A 242 2.15 5.00 4.80
C CYS A 242 2.78 4.06 5.83
N TRP A 243 3.06 2.83 5.38
CA TRP A 243 3.75 1.82 6.15
C TRP A 243 4.81 1.11 5.32
N ASP A 244 5.98 0.91 5.91
CA ASP A 244 6.93 -0.13 5.51
C ASP A 244 7.55 -0.72 6.79
N ALA A 245 6.97 -1.80 7.28
CA ALA A 245 7.32 -2.41 8.56
C ALA A 245 7.46 -3.91 8.44
N ILE A 246 8.36 -4.50 9.22
CA ILE A 246 8.47 -5.96 9.37
C ILE A 246 7.83 -6.33 10.70
N LEU A 247 6.78 -7.15 10.66
CA LEU A 247 6.06 -7.62 11.84
C LEU A 247 5.98 -9.14 11.82
N ASN A 248 6.59 -9.80 12.82
CA ASN A 248 6.69 -11.26 12.94
C ASN A 248 7.12 -11.89 11.60
N GLY A 249 8.28 -11.48 11.09
CA GLY A 249 8.91 -12.04 9.90
C GLY A 249 8.23 -11.76 8.56
N ILE A 250 7.19 -10.93 8.48
CA ILE A 250 6.55 -10.51 7.22
C ILE A 250 6.73 -9.00 7.03
N ARG A 251 7.17 -8.57 5.84
CA ARG A 251 7.18 -7.16 5.45
C ARG A 251 5.78 -6.73 5.04
N TYR A 252 5.26 -5.66 5.63
CA TYR A 252 3.98 -5.06 5.29
C TYR A 252 4.20 -3.68 4.69
N VAL A 253 3.65 -3.43 3.50
CA VAL A 253 3.81 -2.17 2.77
C VAL A 253 2.44 -1.57 2.44
N GLN A 254 2.22 -0.32 2.84
CA GLN A 254 1.12 0.50 2.35
C GLN A 254 1.70 1.73 1.67
N ALA A 255 1.37 1.92 0.39
CA ALA A 255 1.87 2.99 -0.46
C ALA A 255 0.71 3.87 -0.96
N PRO A 256 0.04 4.62 -0.06
CA PRO A 256 -1.20 5.28 -0.39
C PRO A 256 -0.92 6.60 -1.13
N LEU A 257 -1.60 6.83 -2.25
CA LEU A 257 -1.66 8.15 -2.84
C LEU A 257 -2.57 9.07 -2.02
N ALA A 258 -3.63 8.51 -1.42
CA ALA A 258 -4.58 9.18 -0.53
C ALA A 258 -5.32 10.37 -1.16
N TYR A 259 -6.18 11.04 -0.38
CA TYR A 259 -6.87 12.24 -0.86
C TYR A 259 -5.91 13.43 -0.97
N PRO A 260 -6.09 14.34 -1.96
CA PRO A 260 -5.26 15.54 -2.09
C PRO A 260 -5.16 16.38 -0.81
N ARG A 261 -6.27 16.52 -0.07
CA ARG A 261 -6.32 17.25 1.20
C ARG A 261 -5.46 16.62 2.31
N GLU A 262 -5.27 15.30 2.28
CA GLU A 262 -4.48 14.55 3.26
C GLU A 262 -3.00 14.65 2.93
N ARG A 263 -2.63 14.57 1.64
CA ARG A 263 -1.25 14.84 1.19
C ARG A 263 -0.79 16.25 1.59
N LYS A 264 -1.66 17.25 1.50
CA LYS A 264 -1.40 18.63 1.96
C LYS A 264 -1.08 18.71 3.46
N ARG A 265 -1.61 17.80 4.29
CA ARG A 265 -1.28 17.72 5.72
C ARG A 265 0.11 17.14 5.96
N ARG A 266 0.77 16.52 4.96
CA ARG A 266 2.11 15.92 5.07
C ARG A 266 2.23 14.93 6.24
N MET A 267 1.20 14.10 6.44
CA MET A 267 1.17 13.09 7.49
C MET A 267 1.45 11.67 6.98
N ASN A 268 1.27 11.45 5.67
CA ASN A 268 1.21 10.11 5.08
C ASN A 268 2.24 9.93 3.96
N GLY A 269 3.27 10.79 3.91
CA GLY A 269 4.20 10.81 2.78
C GLY A 269 3.93 11.88 1.76
N GLY A 270 4.99 12.30 1.07
CA GLY A 270 5.04 13.51 0.26
C GLY A 270 4.09 13.54 -0.95
N GLU A 271 3.78 14.77 -1.36
CA GLU A 271 2.94 15.15 -2.50
C GLU A 271 3.42 14.59 -3.86
N TYR A 272 4.68 14.14 -3.91
CA TYR A 272 5.38 13.63 -5.09
C TYR A 272 5.79 12.17 -4.97
N TRP A 273 5.13 11.40 -4.10
CA TRP A 273 5.41 9.97 -4.02
C TRP A 273 5.13 9.32 -5.37
N LEU A 274 6.15 8.64 -5.89
CA LEU A 274 6.02 7.69 -6.98
C LEU A 274 5.66 6.33 -6.38
N PRO A 275 5.07 5.41 -7.16
CA PRO A 275 4.88 4.03 -6.73
C PRO A 275 6.14 3.47 -6.05
N PHE A 276 5.96 2.66 -5.00
CA PHE A 276 7.07 2.15 -4.21
C PHE A 276 7.64 0.92 -4.90
N CYS A 277 8.92 0.95 -5.28
CA CYS A 277 9.61 -0.25 -5.75
C CYS A 277 9.91 -1.14 -4.54
N ILE A 278 9.26 -2.29 -4.44
CA ILE A 278 9.44 -3.23 -3.32
C ILE A 278 10.23 -4.48 -3.70
N TYR A 279 10.45 -4.71 -4.99
CA TYR A 279 11.23 -5.83 -5.52
C TYR A 279 12.01 -5.39 -6.75
N SER A 280 13.29 -5.71 -6.78
CA SER A 280 14.19 -5.41 -7.90
C SER A 280 15.40 -6.36 -7.84
N SER A 281 16.03 -6.61 -8.99
CA SER A 281 17.29 -7.37 -9.04
C SER A 281 17.24 -8.74 -8.34
N GLY A 282 16.08 -9.40 -8.34
CA GLY A 282 15.89 -10.73 -7.76
C GLY A 282 15.63 -10.77 -6.25
N ASN A 283 15.50 -9.62 -5.59
CA ASN A 283 15.32 -9.52 -4.14
C ASN A 283 14.30 -8.44 -3.78
N PHE A 284 13.79 -8.45 -2.55
CA PHE A 284 13.06 -7.29 -2.03
C PHE A 284 13.99 -6.08 -1.92
N ALA A 285 13.51 -4.93 -2.40
CA ALA A 285 14.20 -3.66 -2.28
C ALA A 285 14.31 -3.24 -0.81
N GLU A 286 15.19 -2.28 -0.51
CA GLU A 286 15.29 -1.71 0.83
C GLU A 286 13.95 -1.13 1.32
N ARG A 287 13.82 -0.99 2.64
CA ARG A 287 12.62 -0.38 3.23
C ARG A 287 12.52 1.08 2.80
N VAL A 288 11.31 1.48 2.44
CA VAL A 288 11.01 2.86 2.10
C VAL A 288 11.19 3.71 3.35
N SER A 289 11.99 4.77 3.23
CA SER A 289 12.22 5.76 4.29
C SER A 289 12.28 7.16 3.67
N PRO A 290 11.67 8.18 4.31
CA PRO A 290 10.93 8.10 5.56
C PRO A 290 9.50 7.54 5.38
N CYS A 291 9.08 6.69 6.31
CA CYS A 291 7.70 6.23 6.48
C CYS A 291 7.25 6.57 7.89
N TYR A 292 6.59 7.73 8.06
CA TYR A 292 6.42 8.38 9.36
C TYR A 292 5.86 7.47 10.45
N TRP A 293 4.84 6.67 10.15
CA TRP A 293 4.22 5.81 11.15
C TRP A 293 5.08 4.60 11.52
N SER A 294 5.67 3.90 10.54
CA SER A 294 6.59 2.78 10.84
C SER A 294 7.85 3.28 11.54
N ASP A 295 8.40 4.42 11.13
CA ASP A 295 9.57 5.05 11.76
C ASP A 295 9.25 5.45 13.21
N TYR A 296 8.08 6.06 13.44
CA TYR A 296 7.63 6.42 14.79
C TYR A 296 7.50 5.21 15.70
N TYR A 297 6.78 4.19 15.25
CA TYR A 297 6.51 3.00 16.06
C TYR A 297 7.73 2.08 16.21
N SER A 298 8.81 2.31 15.45
CA SER A 298 10.09 1.61 15.64
C SER A 298 10.82 2.02 16.93
N VAL A 299 10.55 3.24 17.44
CA VAL A 299 11.18 3.79 18.65
C VAL A 299 10.18 4.22 19.73
N ASN A 300 8.88 4.25 19.43
CA ASN A 300 7.81 4.59 20.37
C ASN A 300 6.93 3.34 20.61
N PRO A 301 7.09 2.64 21.75
CA PRO A 301 6.32 1.44 22.03
C PRO A 301 4.85 1.77 22.28
N ARG A 302 3.97 0.86 21.84
CA ARG A 302 2.51 0.96 21.98
C ARG A 302 2.04 0.49 23.36
N THR A 303 2.51 1.16 24.40
CA THR A 303 2.19 0.83 25.79
C THR A 303 1.26 1.89 26.39
N PRO A 304 0.34 1.52 27.31
CA PRO A 304 -0.62 2.46 27.89
C PRO A 304 0.02 3.69 28.56
N GLU A 305 1.27 3.56 29.02
CA GLU A 305 2.03 4.62 29.68
C GLU A 305 2.51 5.70 28.70
N VAL A 306 2.66 5.37 27.41
CA VAL A 306 3.09 6.31 26.37
C VAL A 306 1.88 7.04 25.80
N THR A 307 1.59 8.22 26.36
CA THR A 307 0.40 9.01 26.00
C THR A 307 0.67 10.15 25.01
N GLN A 308 1.93 10.50 24.77
CA GLN A 308 2.33 11.66 23.95
C GLN A 308 1.99 11.49 22.46
N LEU A 309 1.28 12.45 21.87
CA LEU A 309 0.95 12.44 20.45
C LEU A 309 2.20 12.54 19.56
N ALA A 310 2.18 11.90 18.40
CA ALA A 310 3.24 12.05 17.40
C ALA A 310 3.38 13.53 16.99
N PRO A 311 4.60 14.05 16.75
CA PRO A 311 4.82 15.49 16.54
C PRO A 311 4.00 16.11 15.39
N TRP A 312 3.79 15.38 14.29
CA TRP A 312 2.97 15.87 13.17
C TRP A 312 1.47 15.82 13.44
N VAL A 313 1.03 15.09 14.46
CA VAL A 313 -0.36 15.07 14.95
C VAL A 313 -0.56 16.19 15.97
N SER A 314 0.33 16.28 16.96
CA SER A 314 0.18 17.22 18.09
C SER A 314 0.02 18.67 17.64
N ARG A 315 0.73 19.09 16.58
CA ARG A 315 0.62 20.44 15.99
C ARG A 315 -0.79 20.86 15.57
N PHE A 316 -1.71 19.92 15.34
CA PHE A 316 -3.10 20.23 15.02
C PHE A 316 -3.96 20.48 16.26
N TYR A 317 -3.45 20.14 17.45
CA TYR A 317 -4.11 20.31 18.74
C TYR A 317 -3.42 21.34 19.64
N THR A 318 -2.21 21.77 19.31
CA THR A 318 -1.45 22.80 20.06
C THR A 318 -1.79 24.24 19.66
N LYS A 319 -2.93 24.50 19.02
CA LYS A 319 -3.43 25.87 18.84
C LYS A 319 -4.09 26.32 20.14
N VAL A 320 -3.33 27.01 20.97
CA VAL A 320 -3.84 27.97 21.96
C VAL A 320 -3.51 29.36 21.44
#